data_AF-A0A066S0L9-F1
#
_entry.id   AF-A0A066S0L9-F1
#
_cell.length_a   1.000
_cell.length_b   1.000
_cell.length_c   1.000
_cell.angle_alpha   90.00
_cell.angle_beta   90.00
_cell.angle_gamma   90.00
#
_symmetry.space_group_name_H-M   'P 1'
#
loop_
_entity.id
_entity.type
_entity.pdbx_description
1 polymer ?
#
loop_
_entity_poly.entity_id
_entity_poly.type
_entity_poly.pdbx_seq_one_letter_code
_entity_poly.pdbx_strand_id
1 'polypeptide(L)'
;MSQRDIIIFFSNQLNASYVTTNKGYMNKSKSQLVAMFKKKKSSESASNNANFDKRPGLISVTDIGLAPDFDFDVRKNAGLAKSKGLNVEKESVLKEYAAKGYISTNGVR
;
A
#
# COMPACT_ATOMS: atom_id res chain seq x y z
N MET A 1 -23.53 0.84 -0.68
CA MET A 1 -22.11 0.68 -0.24
C MET A 1 -21.27 0.38 -1.48
N SER A 2 -20.01 0.83 -1.53
CA SER A 2 -19.15 0.57 -2.70
C SER A 2 -18.26 -0.64 -2.45
N GLN A 3 -18.16 -1.52 -3.43
CA GLN A 3 -17.12 -2.56 -3.48
C GLN A 3 -15.72 -1.92 -3.45
N ARG A 4 -14.78 -2.60 -2.82
CA ARG A 4 -13.36 -2.22 -2.73
C ARG A 4 -12.48 -3.40 -3.10
N ASP A 5 -11.38 -3.07 -3.76
CA ASP A 5 -10.26 -3.97 -3.95
C ASP A 5 -9.24 -3.70 -2.84
N ILE A 6 -8.44 -4.72 -2.51
CA ILE A 6 -7.22 -4.56 -1.72
C ILE A 6 -6.05 -4.53 -2.71
N ILE A 7 -5.25 -3.48 -2.63
CA ILE A 7 -4.05 -3.28 -3.44
C ILE A 7 -2.86 -3.41 -2.52
N ILE A 8 -1.90 -4.22 -2.92
CA ILE A 8 -0.66 -4.47 -2.18
C ILE A 8 0.48 -3.95 -3.04
N PHE A 9 1.17 -2.93 -2.57
CA PHE A 9 2.44 -2.50 -3.14
C PHE A 9 3.56 -3.19 -2.40
N PHE A 10 4.56 -3.73 -3.09
CA PHE A 10 5.68 -4.39 -2.44
C PHE A 10 6.99 -4.21 -3.20
N SER A 11 8.09 -4.37 -2.48
CA SER A 11 9.46 -4.41 -2.99
C SER A 11 10.24 -5.43 -2.17
N ASN A 12 10.92 -6.35 -2.85
CA ASN A 12 11.81 -7.34 -2.24
C ASN A 12 13.06 -6.66 -1.71
N GLN A 13 13.62 -5.72 -2.48
CA GLN A 13 14.82 -4.98 -2.12
C GLN A 13 14.64 -4.19 -0.81
N LEU A 14 13.47 -3.58 -0.64
CA LEU A 14 13.14 -2.84 0.57
C LEU A 14 12.54 -3.73 1.68
N ASN A 15 12.29 -5.01 1.38
CA ASN A 15 11.59 -5.95 2.23
C ASN A 15 10.31 -5.36 2.85
N ALA A 16 9.52 -4.65 2.05
CA ALA A 16 8.39 -3.87 2.52
C ALA A 16 7.14 -4.11 1.67
N SER A 17 5.98 -4.08 2.34
CA SER A 17 4.69 -4.07 1.67
C SER A 17 3.76 -3.00 2.24
N TYR A 18 2.85 -2.50 1.41
CA TYR A 18 1.84 -1.52 1.78
C TYR A 18 0.47 -1.97 1.26
N VAL A 19 -0.43 -2.25 2.19
CA VAL A 19 -1.77 -2.80 1.90
C VAL A 19 -2.81 -1.69 2.01
N THR A 20 -3.55 -1.43 0.94
CA THR A 20 -4.53 -0.32 0.88
C THR A 20 -5.79 -0.67 0.12
N THR A 21 -6.88 0.03 0.42
CA THR A 21 -8.17 -0.07 -0.29
C THR A 21 -8.53 1.25 -0.98
N ASN A 22 -7.53 2.10 -1.21
CA ASN A 22 -7.71 3.43 -1.78
C ASN A 22 -8.05 3.35 -3.27
N LYS A 23 -9.26 3.82 -3.61
CA LYS A 23 -9.76 3.93 -4.99
C LYS A 23 -8.83 4.72 -5.91
N GLY A 24 -8.05 5.65 -5.36
CA GLY A 24 -7.07 6.40 -6.13
C GLY A 24 -5.99 5.55 -6.81
N TYR A 25 -5.81 4.30 -6.39
CA TYR A 25 -4.88 3.36 -7.01
C TYR A 25 -5.55 2.25 -7.83
N MET A 26 -6.88 2.13 -7.75
CA MET A 26 -7.61 1.07 -8.45
C MET A 26 -7.54 1.26 -9.97
N ASN A 27 -7.46 0.15 -10.71
CA ASN A 27 -7.42 0.10 -12.17
C ASN A 27 -6.26 0.90 -12.80
N LYS A 28 -5.18 1.13 -12.06
CA LYS A 28 -3.97 1.78 -12.59
C LYS A 28 -2.96 0.75 -13.01
N SER A 29 -2.31 1.00 -14.14
CA SER A 29 -1.13 0.22 -14.53
C SER A 29 0.05 0.53 -13.61
N LYS A 30 1.05 -0.36 -13.62
CA LYS A 30 2.34 -0.15 -12.95
C LYS A 30 2.94 1.21 -13.30
N SER A 31 2.99 1.54 -14.59
CA SER A 31 3.53 2.81 -15.08
C SER A 31 2.76 4.03 -14.58
N GLN A 32 1.43 3.95 -14.49
CA GLN A 32 0.59 5.02 -13.93
C GLN A 32 0.83 5.20 -12.43
N LEU A 33 0.99 4.10 -11.69
CA LEU A 33 1.30 4.12 -10.26
C LEU A 33 2.67 4.75 -10.01
N VAL A 34 3.71 4.30 -10.73
CA VAL A 34 5.07 4.88 -10.65
C VAL A 34 5.03 6.39 -10.99
N ALA A 35 4.31 6.78 -12.04
CA ALA A 35 4.17 8.20 -12.39
C ALA A 35 3.47 9.01 -11.29
N MET A 36 2.50 8.42 -10.59
CA MET A 36 1.87 9.06 -9.43
C MET A 36 2.84 9.19 -8.26
N PHE A 37 3.64 8.16 -7.97
CA PHE A 37 4.63 8.20 -6.89
C PHE A 37 5.72 9.23 -7.18
N LYS A 38 6.19 9.36 -8.43
CA LYS A 38 7.15 10.41 -8.84
C LYS A 38 6.59 11.83 -8.69
N LYS A 39 5.28 12.01 -8.89
CA LYS A 39 4.60 13.31 -8.74
C LYS A 39 4.23 13.62 -7.29
N LYS A 40 4.15 12.60 -6.44
CA LYS A 40 3.97 12.77 -5.01
C LYS A 40 5.31 13.28 -4.49
N LYS A 41 5.37 14.53 -4.03
CA LYS A 41 6.53 14.97 -3.24
C LYS A 41 6.75 13.94 -2.15
N SER A 42 8.01 13.50 -1.96
CA SER A 42 8.40 12.64 -0.85
C SER A 42 7.72 13.14 0.43
N SER A 43 7.31 12.19 1.28
CA SER A 43 6.45 12.41 2.45
C SER A 43 6.93 13.49 3.43
N GLU A 44 8.14 14.02 3.28
CA GLU A 44 8.67 15.19 3.99
C GLU A 44 7.74 16.39 4.04
N SER A 45 6.90 16.63 3.02
CA SER A 45 6.15 17.89 2.88
C SER A 45 4.63 17.79 3.01
N ALA A 46 4.08 16.60 3.27
CA ALA A 46 2.66 16.46 3.55
C ALA A 46 2.45 16.43 5.08
N SER A 47 1.93 17.52 5.67
CA SER A 47 1.73 17.70 7.11
C SER A 47 0.97 16.58 7.85
N ASN A 48 0.37 15.63 7.14
CA ASN A 48 -0.28 14.43 7.69
C ASN A 48 0.60 13.17 7.74
N ASN A 49 1.83 13.20 7.19
CA ASN A 49 2.76 12.07 7.11
C ASN A 49 4.11 12.30 7.83
N ALA A 50 4.30 13.45 8.50
CA ALA A 50 5.54 13.79 9.21
C ALA A 50 5.94 12.80 10.34
N ASN A 51 5.05 11.86 10.69
CA ASN A 51 5.30 10.79 11.65
C ASN A 51 5.68 9.44 11.01
N PHE A 52 5.74 9.35 9.68
CA PHE A 52 6.10 8.10 9.00
C PHE A 52 7.62 7.85 9.10
N ASP A 53 8.44 8.87 8.81
CA ASP A 53 9.91 8.80 8.89
C ASP A 53 10.45 8.66 10.32
N LYS A 54 9.65 9.03 11.33
CA LYS A 54 10.03 8.91 12.76
C LYS A 54 9.70 7.55 13.37
N ARG A 55 9.05 6.64 12.62
CA ARG A 55 8.76 5.29 13.10
C ARG A 55 9.82 4.34 12.55
N PRO A 56 10.76 3.86 13.39
CA PRO A 56 11.77 2.92 12.93
C PRO A 56 11.10 1.69 12.31
N GLY A 57 11.46 1.38 11.07
CA GLY A 57 10.96 0.22 10.32
C GLY A 57 9.75 0.48 9.39
N LEU A 58 9.22 1.71 9.28
CA LEU A 58 8.14 2.01 8.34
C LEU A 58 8.68 2.63 7.05
N ILE A 59 8.56 1.90 5.94
CA ILE A 59 8.95 2.35 4.59
C ILE A 59 7.74 2.94 3.89
N SER A 60 7.88 4.14 3.32
CA SER A 60 6.74 4.84 2.74
C SER A 60 6.26 4.14 1.47
N VAL A 61 4.95 4.25 1.18
CA VAL A 61 4.38 3.73 -0.08
C VAL A 61 5.05 4.36 -1.31
N THR A 62 5.55 5.60 -1.19
CA THR A 62 6.27 6.27 -2.27
C THR A 62 7.63 5.60 -2.51
N ASP A 63 8.35 5.24 -1.45
CA ASP A 63 9.65 4.55 -1.57
C ASP A 63 9.48 3.15 -2.17
N ILE A 64 8.47 2.40 -1.69
CA ILE A 64 8.09 1.12 -2.30
C ILE A 64 7.75 1.30 -3.78
N GLY A 65 6.96 2.32 -4.11
CA GLY A 65 6.50 2.62 -5.47
C GLY A 65 7.57 3.16 -6.43
N LEU A 66 8.71 3.60 -5.91
CA LEU A 66 9.86 4.10 -6.66
C LEU A 66 11.05 3.11 -6.65
N ALA A 67 10.94 2.01 -5.90
CA ALA A 67 11.96 0.98 -5.87
C ALA A 67 12.17 0.36 -7.28
N PRO A 68 13.41 -0.01 -7.65
CA PRO A 68 13.70 -0.63 -8.94
C PRO A 68 12.89 -1.91 -9.21
N ASP A 69 12.64 -2.68 -8.15
CA ASP A 69 11.91 -3.94 -8.17
C ASP A 69 10.45 -3.80 -7.73
N PHE A 70 9.94 -2.56 -7.65
CA PHE A 70 8.56 -2.26 -7.28
C PHE A 70 7.60 -3.17 -8.04
N ASP A 71 6.68 -3.82 -7.33
CA ASP A 71 5.55 -4.48 -7.95
C ASP A 71 4.28 -4.36 -7.11
N PHE A 72 3.16 -4.79 -7.68
CA PHE A 72 1.88 -4.72 -6.98
C PHE A 72 0.95 -5.87 -7.31
N ASP A 73 0.11 -6.21 -6.33
CA ASP A 73 -0.94 -7.21 -6.42
C ASP A 73 -2.31 -6.56 -6.10
N VAL A 74 -3.39 -7.13 -6.63
CA VAL A 74 -4.75 -6.64 -6.45
C VAL A 74 -5.70 -7.78 -6.16
N ARG A 75 -6.25 -7.79 -4.95
CA ARG A 75 -7.42 -8.61 -4.61
C ARG A 75 -8.69 -7.89 -4.96
N LYS A 76 -9.22 -8.26 -6.12
CA LYS A 76 -10.48 -7.70 -6.62
C LYS A 76 -11.64 -8.10 -5.74
N ASN A 77 -12.60 -7.19 -5.58
CA ASN A 77 -13.84 -7.43 -4.87
C ASN A 77 -13.65 -7.96 -3.43
N ALA A 78 -12.63 -7.51 -2.72
CA ALA A 78 -12.31 -7.95 -1.36
C ALA A 78 -13.40 -7.64 -0.31
N GLY A 79 -14.28 -6.67 -0.58
CA GLY A 79 -15.45 -6.44 0.25
C GLY A 79 -16.06 -5.06 0.12
N LEU A 80 -17.14 -4.84 0.86
CA LEU A 80 -17.80 -3.54 0.92
C LEU A 80 -16.97 -2.55 1.75
N ALA A 81 -16.92 -1.29 1.30
CA ALA A 81 -16.22 -0.23 2.01
C ALA A 81 -16.69 -0.12 3.47
N LYS A 82 -15.73 -0.03 4.42
CA LYS A 82 -15.96 0.04 5.88
C LYS A 82 -16.69 -1.19 6.47
N SER A 83 -16.80 -2.29 5.72
CA SER A 83 -17.36 -3.53 6.26
C SER A 83 -16.35 -4.28 7.12
N LYS A 84 -16.85 -5.08 8.08
CA LYS A 84 -16.03 -6.01 8.85
C LYS A 84 -15.30 -7.01 7.94
N GLY A 85 -15.97 -7.52 6.91
CA GLY A 85 -15.37 -8.44 5.94
C GLY A 85 -14.15 -7.85 5.23
N LEU A 86 -14.23 -6.60 4.77
CA LEU A 86 -13.10 -5.92 4.14
C LEU A 86 -11.92 -5.73 5.11
N ASN A 87 -12.19 -5.46 6.39
CA ASN A 87 -11.13 -5.34 7.40
C ASN A 87 -10.45 -6.69 7.66
N VAL A 88 -11.23 -7.77 7.78
CA VAL A 88 -10.70 -9.14 7.95
C VAL A 88 -9.84 -9.55 6.76
N GLU A 89 -10.29 -9.31 5.54
CA GLU A 89 -9.50 -9.57 4.33
C GLU A 89 -8.20 -8.75 4.31
N LYS A 90 -8.26 -7.47 4.72
CA LYS A 90 -7.07 -6.62 4.80
C LYS A 90 -6.06 -7.14 5.82
N GLU A 91 -6.51 -7.60 6.97
CA GLU A 91 -5.66 -8.23 7.99
C GLU A 91 -5.09 -9.57 7.52
N SER A 92 -5.87 -10.37 6.80
CA SER A 92 -5.42 -11.63 6.18
C SER A 92 -4.26 -11.37 5.21
N VAL A 93 -4.41 -10.38 4.32
CA VAL A 93 -3.37 -9.98 3.37
C VAL A 93 -2.12 -9.45 4.09
N LEU A 94 -2.28 -8.66 5.15
CA LEU A 94 -1.14 -8.18 5.95
C LEU A 94 -0.35 -9.35 6.56
N LYS A 95 -1.05 -10.37 7.09
CA LYS A 95 -0.41 -11.57 7.65
C LYS A 95 0.28 -12.40 6.57
N GLU A 96 -0.32 -12.53 5.39
CA GLU A 96 0.27 -13.26 4.27
C GLU A 96 1.59 -12.61 3.80
N TYR A 97 1.61 -11.29 3.62
CA TYR A 97 2.84 -10.61 3.21
C TYR A 97 3.88 -10.58 4.34
N ALA A 98 3.46 -10.51 5.60
CA ALA A 98 4.38 -10.73 6.72
C ALA A 98 5.01 -12.14 6.70
N ALA A 99 4.23 -13.18 6.40
CA ALA A 99 4.72 -14.55 6.27
C ALA A 99 5.67 -14.74 5.07
N LYS A 100 5.53 -13.92 4.03
CA LYS A 100 6.47 -13.86 2.89
C LYS A 100 7.78 -13.11 3.22
N GLY A 101 7.90 -12.52 4.41
CA GLY A 101 9.09 -11.84 4.91
C GLY A 101 8.99 -10.30 4.93
N TYR A 102 7.95 -9.72 4.34
CA TYR A 102 7.83 -8.27 4.19
C TYR A 102 7.38 -7.57 5.47
N ILE A 103 8.01 -6.43 5.77
CA ILE A 103 7.49 -5.48 6.75
C ILE A 103 6.24 -4.82 6.16
N SER A 104 5.08 -5.30 6.60
CA SER A 104 3.79 -5.00 5.99
C SER A 104 3.08 -3.88 6.73
N THR A 105 2.72 -2.82 6.00
CA THR A 105 2.12 -1.61 6.57
C THR A 105 0.68 -1.44 6.11
N ASN A 106 -0.19 -1.09 7.07
CA ASN A 106 -1.60 -0.86 6.81
C ASN A 106 -1.81 0.57 6.32
N GLY A 107 -2.10 0.73 5.03
CA GLY A 107 -2.43 2.02 4.46
C GLY A 107 -3.76 2.55 4.97
N VAL A 108 -3.71 3.60 5.79
CA VAL A 108 -4.90 4.29 6.31
C VAL A 108 -5.37 5.33 5.28
N ARG A 109 -6.65 5.29 4.93
CA ARG A 109 -7.35 6.44 4.36
C ARG A 109 -8.79 6.46 4.78
#